data_AF-A0A427C2X8-F1
#
_entry.id   AF-A0A427C2X8-F1
#
_cell.length_a   1.000
_cell.length_b   1.000
_cell.length_c   1.000
_cell.angle_alpha   90.00
_cell.angle_beta   90.00
_cell.angle_gamma   90.00
#
_symmetry.space_group_name_H-M   'P 1'
#
loop_
_entity.id
_entity.type
_entity.pdbx_description
1 polymer ?
#
loop_
_entity_poly.entity_id
_entity_poly.type
_entity_poly.pdbx_seq_one_letter_code
_entity_poly.pdbx_strand_id
1 'polypeptide(L)'
;MTFHFNACRSTACAFATAMAFAVAGCTGDQVKPSYSRSSLEPVVATQVSEYTLQIQFEEPAESMFYAGGISYIVQGDTMKIVIDRCRINTSCDTMLRRHIEPGPPRPALQNIPLLAPRVVMMFADGEDQIFP
;
A
#
# COMPACT_ATOMS: atom_id res chain seq x y z
N MET A 1 -44.34 5.48 -6.92
CA MET A 1 -44.53 5.93 -5.52
C MET A 1 -44.49 7.44 -5.52
N THR A 2 -45.64 8.04 -5.25
CA THR A 2 -45.90 9.48 -5.23
C THR A 2 -45.28 10.05 -3.95
N PHE A 3 -44.33 10.98 -4.07
CA PHE A 3 -43.84 11.73 -2.92
C PHE A 3 -44.31 13.18 -3.04
N HIS A 4 -45.12 13.57 -2.06
CA HIS A 4 -45.71 14.87 -1.89
C HIS A 4 -44.65 15.97 -1.77
N PHE A 5 -44.73 16.98 -2.63
CA PHE A 5 -44.06 18.26 -2.45
C PHE A 5 -44.74 19.00 -1.29
N ASN A 6 -44.00 19.23 -0.20
CA ASN A 6 -44.41 20.20 0.80
C ASN A 6 -43.67 21.52 0.54
N ALA A 7 -44.43 22.51 0.09
CA ALA A 7 -43.98 23.86 -0.14
C ALA A 7 -43.69 24.55 1.20
N CYS A 8 -42.44 25.00 1.40
CA CYS A 8 -42.12 26.00 2.40
C CYS A 8 -42.04 27.37 1.71
N ARG A 9 -42.88 28.29 2.16
CA ARG A 9 -43.20 29.58 1.55
C ARG A 9 -42.37 30.70 2.20
N SER A 10 -41.89 31.62 1.35
CA SER A 10 -41.37 32.96 1.65
C SER A 10 -40.07 33.08 2.46
N THR A 11 -39.01 33.64 1.88
CA THR A 11 -38.74 35.10 1.80
C THR A 11 -37.35 35.29 1.18
N ALA A 12 -37.25 36.16 0.17
CA ALA A 12 -36.00 36.50 -0.50
C ALA A 12 -35.12 37.40 0.37
N CYS A 13 -33.81 37.12 0.43
CA CYS A 13 -32.76 38.12 0.60
C CYS A 13 -31.44 37.53 0.11
N ALA A 14 -30.92 38.10 -0.98
CA ALA A 14 -29.61 37.83 -1.54
C ALA A 14 -28.51 38.17 -0.53
N PHE A 15 -27.44 37.36 -0.45
CA PHE A 15 -26.05 37.79 -0.24
C PHE A 15 -25.12 36.58 -0.50
N ALA A 16 -23.97 36.88 -1.08
CA ALA A 16 -22.99 35.96 -1.65
C ALA A 16 -22.56 34.80 -0.72
N THR A 17 -22.40 33.59 -1.28
CA THR A 17 -21.45 32.60 -0.73
C THR A 17 -20.99 31.67 -1.83
N ALA A 18 -19.69 31.68 -2.10
CA ALA A 18 -19.01 30.73 -2.96
C ALA A 18 -19.19 29.31 -2.40
N MET A 19 -19.92 28.44 -3.12
CA MET A 19 -19.94 27.02 -2.80
C MET A 19 -18.67 26.39 -3.34
N ALA A 20 -17.72 26.15 -2.44
CA ALA A 20 -16.57 25.29 -2.66
C ALA A 20 -17.07 23.89 -3.09
N PHE A 21 -16.66 23.46 -4.28
CA PHE A 21 -16.75 22.06 -4.67
C PHE A 21 -15.79 21.27 -3.78
N ALA A 22 -16.30 20.70 -2.69
CA ALA A 22 -15.58 19.67 -1.96
C ALA A 22 -15.48 18.44 -2.88
N VAL A 23 -14.36 18.33 -3.59
CA VAL A 23 -13.98 17.08 -4.25
C VAL A 23 -13.76 16.10 -3.12
N ALA A 24 -14.75 15.24 -2.87
CA ALA A 24 -14.55 14.05 -2.06
C ALA A 24 -13.50 13.22 -2.80
N GLY A 25 -12.22 13.41 -2.44
CA GLY A 25 -11.16 12.52 -2.87
C GLY A 25 -11.54 11.15 -2.39
N CYS A 26 -11.83 10.23 -3.32
CA CYS A 26 -11.89 8.81 -3.02
C CYS A 26 -10.61 8.50 -2.23
N THR A 27 -10.76 8.11 -0.96
CA THR A 27 -9.66 7.59 -0.17
C THR A 27 -9.28 6.27 -0.82
N GLY A 28 -8.40 6.34 -1.83
CA GLY A 28 -7.86 5.15 -2.49
C GLY A 28 -7.19 4.29 -1.43
N ASP A 29 -7.38 2.97 -1.51
CA ASP A 29 -6.82 2.00 -0.58
C ASP A 29 -5.36 2.38 -0.27
N GLN A 30 -5.12 2.76 0.98
CA GLN A 30 -3.78 3.15 1.41
C GLN A 30 -3.08 1.90 1.91
N VAL A 31 -2.01 1.50 1.23
CA VAL A 31 -1.05 0.55 1.80
C VAL A 31 -0.44 1.17 3.05
N LYS A 32 -0.38 0.38 4.14
CA LYS A 32 0.09 0.86 5.44
C LYS A 32 1.43 0.21 5.81
N PRO A 33 2.55 0.91 5.68
CA PRO A 33 3.85 0.35 6.05
C PRO A 33 3.93 0.14 7.56
N SER A 34 4.49 -1.00 7.96
CA SER A 34 4.63 -1.38 9.38
C SER A 34 6.09 -1.53 9.83
N TYR A 35 7.00 -1.81 8.91
CA TYR A 35 8.43 -1.96 9.19
C TYR A 35 9.17 -0.65 8.94
N SER A 36 10.15 -0.32 9.79
CA SER A 36 11.13 0.73 9.50
C SER A 36 12.08 0.29 8.39
N ARG A 37 12.75 1.23 7.75
CA ARG A 37 13.80 0.93 6.77
C ARG A 37 14.88 0.02 7.35
N SER A 38 15.38 0.38 8.53
CA SER A 38 16.43 -0.38 9.24
C SER A 38 16.06 -1.82 9.60
N SER A 39 14.77 -2.16 9.63
CA SER A 39 14.32 -3.53 9.91
C SER A 39 14.43 -4.44 8.70
N LEU A 40 14.45 -3.88 7.48
CA LEU A 40 14.39 -4.62 6.22
C LEU A 40 15.68 -4.51 5.40
N GLU A 41 16.60 -3.62 5.79
CA GLU A 41 17.84 -3.41 5.07
C GLU A 41 18.83 -4.58 5.20
N PRO A 42 19.56 -4.91 4.11
CA PRO A 42 19.49 -4.27 2.80
C PRO A 42 18.26 -4.69 1.98
N VAL A 43 17.63 -3.71 1.33
CA VAL A 43 16.58 -3.96 0.31
C VAL A 43 17.22 -3.91 -1.08
N VAL A 44 17.02 -4.96 -1.87
CA VAL A 44 17.53 -5.04 -3.25
C VAL A 44 16.39 -5.42 -4.19
N ALA A 45 16.21 -4.65 -5.26
CA ALA A 45 15.25 -4.95 -6.32
C ALA A 45 15.99 -5.40 -7.58
N THR A 46 15.68 -6.60 -8.06
CA THR A 46 16.30 -7.17 -9.27
C THR A 46 15.21 -7.50 -10.28
N GLN A 47 15.27 -6.91 -11.48
CA GLN A 47 14.35 -7.29 -12.56
C GLN A 47 14.76 -8.67 -13.09
N VAL A 48 13.89 -9.66 -12.89
CA VAL A 48 14.15 -11.05 -13.31
C VAL A 48 13.46 -11.41 -14.63
N SER A 49 12.47 -10.60 -15.05
CA SER A 49 11.88 -10.63 -16.39
C SER A 49 11.23 -9.28 -16.73
N GLU A 50 10.74 -9.13 -17.96
CA GLU A 50 10.03 -7.92 -18.40
C GLU A 50 8.90 -7.50 -17.44
N TYR A 51 8.20 -8.46 -16.85
CA TYR A 51 7.02 -8.22 -16.01
C TYR A 51 7.22 -8.60 -14.53
N THR A 52 8.43 -8.95 -14.11
CA THR A 52 8.68 -9.44 -12.75
C THR A 52 9.88 -8.75 -12.11
N LEU A 53 9.65 -8.21 -10.91
CA LEU A 53 10.68 -7.67 -10.04
C LEU A 53 10.84 -8.58 -8.83
N GLN A 54 12.05 -9.02 -8.53
CA GLN A 54 12.36 -9.74 -7.30
C GLN A 54 12.83 -8.75 -6.24
N ILE A 55 12.16 -8.75 -5.09
CA ILE A 55 12.52 -7.96 -3.92
C ILE A 55 13.22 -8.87 -2.92
N GLN A 56 14.45 -8.51 -2.57
CA GLN A 56 15.20 -9.10 -1.46
C GLN A 56 15.20 -8.14 -0.28
N PHE A 57 15.01 -8.65 0.94
CA PHE A 57 15.11 -7.88 2.18
C PHE A 57 15.51 -8.78 3.36
N GLU A 58 16.02 -8.21 4.45
CA GLU A 58 16.28 -8.96 5.69
C GLU A 58 14.97 -9.31 6.39
N GLU A 59 14.82 -10.57 6.82
CA GLU A 59 13.64 -11.00 7.56
C GLU A 59 13.73 -10.51 9.01
N PRO A 60 12.81 -9.64 9.48
CA PRO A 60 12.82 -9.17 10.86
C PRO A 60 12.57 -10.33 11.83
N ALA A 61 13.48 -10.52 12.79
CA ALA A 61 13.32 -11.54 13.83
C ALA A 61 12.28 -11.09 14.87
N GLU A 62 11.03 -11.55 14.71
CA GLU A 62 9.91 -11.20 15.58
C GLU A 62 9.27 -12.44 16.22
N SER A 63 8.76 -12.29 17.44
CA SER A 63 8.17 -13.41 18.21
C SER A 63 6.69 -13.65 17.91
N MET A 64 5.95 -12.59 17.54
CA MET A 64 4.49 -12.63 17.33
C MET A 64 4.09 -12.28 15.90
N PHE A 65 5.04 -11.84 15.09
CA PHE A 65 4.82 -11.33 13.75
C PHE A 65 5.84 -11.91 12.77
N TYR A 66 5.59 -11.73 11.48
CA TYR A 66 6.47 -12.12 10.39
C TYR A 66 6.18 -11.27 9.14
N ALA A 67 7.13 -11.20 8.21
CA ALA A 67 6.93 -10.56 6.91
C ALA A 67 6.03 -11.45 6.03
N GLY A 68 4.74 -11.15 5.99
CA GLY A 68 3.72 -12.03 5.41
C GLY A 68 3.60 -11.99 3.90
N GLY A 69 4.03 -10.88 3.29
CA GLY A 69 3.85 -10.66 1.86
C GLY A 69 4.09 -9.21 1.49
N ILE A 70 3.72 -8.90 0.24
CA ILE A 70 3.79 -7.57 -0.32
C ILE A 70 2.40 -7.15 -0.75
N SER A 71 1.98 -5.97 -0.29
CA SER A 71 0.84 -5.26 -0.85
C SER A 71 1.33 -4.06 -1.64
N TYR A 72 0.57 -3.67 -2.66
CA TYR A 72 0.97 -2.60 -3.56
C TYR A 72 -0.22 -1.77 -4.03
N ILE A 73 0.07 -0.55 -4.46
CA ILE A 73 -0.84 0.29 -5.23
C ILE A 73 -0.10 0.88 -6.41
N VAL A 74 -0.83 1.11 -7.49
CA VAL A 74 -0.29 1.76 -8.70
C VAL A 74 -0.94 3.12 -8.84
N GLN A 75 -0.12 4.17 -8.96
CA GLN A 75 -0.54 5.55 -9.12
C GLN A 75 0.27 6.20 -10.23
N GLY A 76 -0.35 6.36 -11.41
CA GLY A 76 0.36 6.81 -12.61
C GLY A 76 1.54 5.89 -12.91
N ASP A 77 2.72 6.48 -13.05
CA ASP A 77 3.96 5.76 -13.38
C ASP A 77 4.69 5.17 -12.16
N THR A 78 4.06 5.18 -10.98
CA THR A 78 4.67 4.68 -9.73
C THR A 78 3.85 3.55 -9.12
N MET A 79 4.52 2.43 -8.87
CA MET A 79 4.03 1.35 -8.02
C MET A 79 4.61 1.54 -6.62
N LYS A 80 3.75 1.77 -5.63
CA LYS A 80 4.14 1.81 -4.21
C LYS A 80 3.94 0.44 -3.59
N ILE A 81 4.94 -0.06 -2.88
CA ILE A 81 4.89 -1.38 -2.22
C ILE A 81 5.13 -1.26 -0.72
N VAL A 82 4.56 -2.19 0.05
CA VAL A 82 4.83 -2.38 1.48
C VAL A 82 5.12 -3.85 1.76
N ILE A 83 6.03 -4.14 2.69
CA ILE A 83 6.08 -5.47 3.33
C ILE A 83 5.04 -5.49 4.43
N ASP A 84 4.09 -6.41 4.33
CA ASP A 84 3.03 -6.56 5.30
C ASP A 84 3.53 -7.35 6.53
N ARG A 85 3.34 -6.76 7.71
CA ARG A 85 3.65 -7.38 9.00
C ARG A 85 2.44 -8.15 9.50
N CYS A 86 2.51 -9.47 9.46
CA CYS A 86 1.40 -10.35 9.81
C CYS A 86 1.61 -11.07 11.14
N ARG A 87 0.53 -11.40 11.84
CA ARG A 87 0.58 -12.13 13.12
C ARG A 87 0.57 -13.64 12.87
N ILE A 88 1.38 -14.41 13.60
CA ILE A 88 1.61 -15.86 13.35
C ILE A 88 0.33 -16.72 13.50
N ASN A 89 -0.66 -16.26 14.28
CA ASN A 89 -1.87 -17.03 14.61
C ASN A 89 -3.17 -16.39 14.09
N THR A 90 -3.09 -15.51 13.09
CA THR A 90 -4.27 -14.90 12.48
C THR A 90 -4.17 -14.95 10.96
N SER A 91 -5.30 -14.75 10.27
CA SER A 91 -5.25 -14.52 8.83
C SER A 91 -4.36 -13.32 8.51
N CYS A 92 -3.53 -13.49 7.50
CA CYS A 92 -2.66 -12.48 6.93
C CYS A 92 -3.28 -12.04 5.60
N ASP A 93 -3.74 -10.80 5.55
CA ASP A 93 -4.37 -10.20 4.36
C ASP A 93 -3.32 -9.36 3.64
N THR A 94 -2.69 -9.97 2.65
CA THR A 94 -1.61 -9.38 1.84
C THR A 94 -1.90 -9.69 0.40
N MET A 95 -1.76 -8.73 -0.50
CA MET A 95 -2.09 -8.94 -1.92
C MET A 95 -1.24 -10.05 -2.53
N LEU A 96 0.07 -10.04 -2.25
CA LEU A 96 1.01 -11.06 -2.69
C LEU A 96 1.55 -11.77 -1.46
N ARG A 97 0.94 -12.91 -1.11
CA ARG A 97 1.44 -13.74 -0.02
C ARG A 97 2.82 -14.29 -0.35
N ARG A 98 3.73 -14.18 0.61
CA ARG A 98 5.07 -14.77 0.49
C ARG A 98 5.02 -16.27 0.78
N HIS A 99 5.82 -17.03 0.05
CA HIS A 99 6.12 -18.41 0.43
C HIS A 99 7.28 -18.41 1.44
N ILE A 100 7.04 -18.94 2.64
CA ILE A 100 8.03 -18.99 3.71
C ILE A 100 8.54 -20.42 3.82
N GLU A 101 9.77 -20.63 3.36
CA GLU A 101 10.44 -21.92 3.44
C GLU A 101 11.12 -22.08 4.81
N PRO A 102 10.87 -23.18 5.55
CA PRO A 102 11.63 -23.50 6.75
C PRO A 102 13.12 -23.69 6.43
N GLY A 103 14.01 -23.09 7.22
CA GLY A 103 15.44 -23.21 6.99
C GLY A 103 16.27 -22.30 7.91
N PRO A 104 17.61 -22.29 7.73
CA PRO A 104 18.46 -21.31 8.39
C PRO A 104 18.04 -19.89 8.00
N PRO A 105 18.35 -18.87 8.82
CA PRO A 105 18.08 -17.48 8.48
C PRO A 105 18.72 -17.11 7.13
N ARG A 106 17.91 -16.55 6.23
CA ARG A 106 18.32 -16.04 4.91
C ARG A 106 17.54 -14.75 4.66
N PRO A 107 18.07 -13.84 3.82
CA PRO A 107 17.25 -12.78 3.27
C PRO A 107 15.99 -13.36 2.62
N ALA A 108 14.87 -12.69 2.83
CA ALA A 108 13.62 -12.99 2.17
C ALA A 108 13.73 -12.63 0.68
N LEU A 109 13.15 -13.47 -0.17
CA LEU A 109 13.01 -13.22 -1.61
C LEU A 109 11.53 -13.29 -1.98
N GLN A 110 11.04 -12.27 -2.67
CA GLN A 110 9.68 -12.27 -3.17
C GLN A 110 9.59 -11.63 -4.56
N ASN A 111 9.01 -12.38 -5.49
CA ASN A 111 8.69 -11.86 -6.82
C ASN A 111 7.37 -11.09 -6.76
N ILE A 112 7.34 -9.92 -7.40
CA ILE A 112 6.17 -9.07 -7.59
C ILE A 112 5.99 -8.78 -9.08
N PRO A 113 4.75 -8.56 -9.56
CA PRO A 113 4.53 -8.06 -10.91
C PRO A 113 5.08 -6.63 -11.02
N LEU A 114 5.80 -6.34 -12.10
CA LEU A 114 6.27 -5.00 -12.42
C LEU A 114 5.17 -4.28 -13.21
N LEU A 115 4.32 -3.51 -12.51
CA LEU A 115 3.11 -2.88 -13.07
C LEU A 115 3.27 -1.40 -13.40
N ALA A 116 4.39 -0.81 -13.04
CA ALA A 116 4.75 0.58 -13.33
C ALA A 116 6.27 0.66 -13.54
N PRO A 117 6.78 1.63 -14.30
CA PRO A 117 8.22 1.78 -14.50
C PRO A 117 8.92 2.03 -13.16
N ARG A 118 8.41 2.93 -12.33
CA ARG A 118 9.03 3.27 -11.04
C ARG A 118 8.45 2.43 -9.90
N VAL A 119 9.31 1.88 -9.04
CA VAL A 119 8.86 1.23 -7.79
C VAL A 119 9.41 1.95 -6.56
N VAL A 120 8.50 2.34 -5.67
CA VAL A 120 8.80 2.97 -4.39
C VAL A 120 8.40 2.03 -3.26
N MET A 121 9.34 1.74 -2.38
CA MET A 121 9.05 1.03 -1.14
C MET A 121 8.65 2.02 -0.05
N MET A 122 7.53 1.74 0.61
CA MET A 122 7.07 2.50 1.76
C MET A 122 7.50 1.80 3.05
N PHE A 123 8.10 2.57 3.94
CA PHE A 123 8.49 2.19 5.29
C PHE A 123 7.70 3.02 6.32
N ALA A 124 7.68 2.55 7.57
CA ALA A 124 7.01 3.26 8.66
C ALA A 124 7.64 4.63 8.94
N ASP A 125 8.90 4.81 8.57
CA ASP A 125 9.74 5.99 8.80
C ASP A 125 10.09 6.75 7.50
N GLY A 126 9.54 6.38 6.34
CA GLY A 126 9.74 7.10 5.09
C GLY A 126 9.44 6.30 3.83
N GLU A 127 9.81 6.84 2.68
CA GLU A 127 9.73 6.14 1.38
C GLU A 127 11.13 6.05 0.77
N ASP A 128 11.38 5.02 -0.06
CA ASP A 128 12.60 4.92 -0.86
C ASP A 128 12.30 4.39 -2.26
N GLN A 129 13.00 4.91 -3.26
CA GLN A 129 12.89 4.39 -4.62
C GLN A 129 13.84 3.21 -4.80
N ILE A 130 13.28 2.03 -5.01
CA ILE A 130 14.06 0.79 -5.10
C ILE A 130 14.23 0.32 -6.55
N PHE A 131 13.43 0.83 -7.50
CA PHE A 131 13.53 0.50 -8.92
C PHE A 131 13.23 1.73 -9.81
N PRO A 132 14.01 1.97 -10.89
CA PRO A 132 13.87 3.12 -11.80
C PRO A 132 12.61 3.12 -12.65
#